data_AF-A3P428-F1
#
_entry.id   AF-A3P428-F1
#
_cell.length_a   1.000
_cell.length_b   1.000
_cell.length_c   1.000
_cell.angle_alpha   90.00
_cell.angle_beta   90.00
_cell.angle_gamma   90.00
#
_symmetry.space_group_name_H-M   'P 1'
#
loop_
_entity.id
_entity.type
_entity.pdbx_description
1 polymer ?
#
loop_
_entity_poly.entity_id
_entity_poly.type
_entity_poly.pdbx_seq_one_letter_code
_entity_poly.pdbx_strand_id
1 'polypeptide(L)' 'MLTPHELSTLLCIARSPEDVDMADPEFVSLVEMGLAMAMAAGRSIVPGASLTPRGRELVERIACAKAAAVQRI' A
#
# COMPACT_ATOMS: atom_id res chain seq x y z
N MET A 1 -14.23 3.13 1.13
CA MET A 1 -13.42 4.21 0.50
C MET A 1 -12.20 4.39 1.37
N LEU A 2 -11.01 4.62 0.80
CA LEU A 2 -9.81 4.85 1.61
C LEU A 2 -9.85 6.23 2.26
N THR A 3 -9.45 6.31 3.52
CA THR A 3 -9.11 7.59 4.15
C THR A 3 -7.82 8.15 3.56
N PRO A 4 -7.50 9.44 3.75
CA PRO A 4 -6.22 10.01 3.33
C PRO A 4 -5.01 9.30 3.96
N HIS A 5 -5.13 8.86 5.22
CA HIS A 5 -4.05 8.16 5.91
C HIS A 5 -3.87 6.74 5.38
N GLU A 6 -4.95 5.98 5.16
CA GLU A 6 -4.88 4.66 4.52
C GLU A 6 -4.32 4.74 3.09
N LEU A 7 -4.71 5.77 2.33
CA LEU A 7 -4.13 6.01 1.01
C LEU A 7 -2.64 6.31 1.09
N SER A 8 -2.21 7.13 2.06
CA SER A 8 -0.80 7.41 2.30
C SER A 8 -0.03 6.13 2.63
N THR A 9 -0.54 5.31 3.54
CA THR A 9 0.06 4.03 3.93
C THR A 9 0.14 3.06 2.75
N LEU A 10 -0.91 2.96 1.92
CA LEU A 10 -0.90 2.15 0.70
C LEU A 10 0.22 2.56 -0.26
N LEU A 11 0.43 3.87 -0.45
CA LEU A 11 1.51 4.40 -1.29
C LEU A 11 2.90 4.20 -0.66
N CYS A 12 3.00 4.24 0.67
CA CYS A 12 4.24 3.91 1.39
C CYS A 12 4.62 2.43 1.19
N ILE A 13 3.67 1.50 1.35
CA ILE A 13 3.91 0.07 1.09
C ILE A 13 4.40 -0.16 -0.35
N ALA A 14 3.84 0.56 -1.32
CA ALA A 14 4.23 0.44 -2.74
C ALA A 14 5.68 0.89 -3.01
N ARG A 15 6.21 1.81 -2.20
CA ARG A 15 7.52 2.46 -2.42
C ARG A 15 8.62 1.88 -1.55
N SER A 16 8.33 1.66 -0.28
CA SER A 16 9.28 1.28 0.78
C SER A 16 8.59 0.34 1.79
N PRO A 17 8.27 -0.90 1.38
CA PRO A 17 7.52 -1.86 2.20
C PRO A 17 8.19 -2.22 3.54
N GLU A 18 9.51 -2.09 3.62
CA GLU A 18 10.34 -2.34 4.81
C GLU A 18 10.19 -1.25 5.89
N ASP A 19 9.74 -0.06 5.53
CA ASP A 19 9.62 1.09 6.44
C ASP A 19 8.22 1.21 7.06
N VAL A 20 7.31 0.30 6.72
CA VAL A 20 5.92 0.35 7.17
C VAL A 20 5.79 -0.29 8.54
N ASP A 21 5.33 0.48 9.51
CA ASP A 21 4.96 -0.06 10.83
C ASP A 21 3.72 -0.95 10.67
N MET A 22 3.87 -2.25 10.95
CA MET A 22 2.77 -3.20 10.84
C MET A 22 1.78 -3.13 12.01
N ALA A 23 2.11 -2.41 13.09
CA ALA A 23 1.19 -2.13 14.19
C ALA A 23 0.33 -0.88 13.94
N ASP A 24 0.64 -0.12 12.88
CA ASP A 24 -0.11 1.06 12.47
C ASP A 24 -1.57 0.68 12.12
N PRO A 25 -2.58 1.39 12.68
CA PRO A 25 -3.99 1.05 12.44
C PRO A 25 -4.40 1.23 10.98
N GLU A 26 -3.79 2.15 10.23
CA GLU A 26 -4.01 2.28 8.80
C GLU A 26 -3.48 1.06 8.04
N PHE A 27 -2.33 0.49 8.43
CA PHE A 27 -1.84 -0.75 7.85
C PHE A 27 -2.79 -1.92 8.15
N VAL A 28 -3.23 -2.05 9.40
CA VAL A 28 -4.20 -3.08 9.82
C VAL A 28 -5.48 -2.97 9.00
N SER A 29 -6.03 -1.76 8.84
CA SER A 29 -7.22 -1.50 8.02
C SER A 29 -7.03 -1.93 6.56
N LEU A 30 -5.85 -1.65 5.96
CA LEU A 30 -5.52 -2.10 4.60
C LEU A 30 -5.43 -3.63 4.47
N VAL A 31 -4.98 -4.33 5.52
CA VAL A 31 -4.98 -5.80 5.58
C VAL A 31 -6.40 -6.33 5.67
N GLU A 32 -7.24 -5.76 6.53
CA GLU A 32 -8.66 -6.12 6.65
C GLU A 32 -9.43 -5.90 5.34
N MET A 33 -9.10 -4.85 4.59
CA MET A 33 -9.65 -4.60 3.26
C MET A 33 -9.10 -5.52 2.16
N GLY A 34 -8.08 -6.33 2.46
CA GLY A 34 -7.42 -7.23 1.50
C GLY A 34 -6.57 -6.50 0.47
N LEU A 35 -6.08 -5.29 0.78
CA LEU A 35 -5.20 -4.49 -0.08
C LEU A 35 -3.72 -4.67 0.28
N ALA A 36 -3.42 -5.00 1.53
CA ALA A 36 -2.08 -5.29 2.02
C ALA A 36 -2.01 -6.63 2.75
N MET A 37 -0.79 -7.12 2.98
CA MET A 37 -0.51 -8.30 3.77
C MET A 37 0.82 -8.14 4.50
N ALA A 38 0.94 -8.73 5.68
CA ALA A 38 2.21 -8.89 6.37
C ALA A 38 2.95 -10.11 5.82
N MET A 39 4.21 -9.93 5.45
CA MET A 39 5.09 -11.02 5.04
C MET A 39 5.82 -11.56 6.26
N ALA A 40 5.71 -12.86 6.51
CA ALA A 40 6.47 -13.52 7.56
C ALA A 40 7.97 -13.45 7.26
N ALA A 41 8.79 -13.36 8.31
CA ALA A 41 10.26 -13.30 8.26
C ALA A 41 10.95 -14.56 7.69
N GLY A 42 10.21 -15.47 7.03
CA GLY A 42 10.74 -16.78 6.60
C GLY A 42 11.84 -16.71 5.53
N ARG A 43 11.83 -15.68 4.66
CA ARG A 43 12.91 -15.41 3.67
C ARG A 43 13.66 -14.10 3.91
N SER A 44 13.13 -13.24 4.77
CA SER A 44 13.67 -11.91 5.09
C SER A 44 13.88 -11.84 6.59
N ILE A 45 15.05 -11.34 7.03
CA ILE A 45 15.39 -11.20 8.45
C ILE A 45 14.42 -10.22 9.15
N VAL A 46 13.75 -9.36 8.38
CA VAL A 46 12.77 -8.38 8.88
C VAL A 46 11.39 -8.72 8.29
N PRO A 47 10.34 -8.88 9.12
CA PRO A 47 8.97 -8.95 8.63
C PRO A 47 8.62 -7.62 7.94
N GLY A 48 7.91 -7.67 6.81
CA GLY A 48 7.67 -6.50 5.97
C GLY A 48 6.25 -6.45 5.43
N ALA A 49 5.81 -5.26 5.04
CA ALA A 49 4.53 -5.09 4.36
C ALA A 49 4.63 -5.54 2.89
N SER A 50 3.51 -5.98 2.31
CA SER A 50 3.40 -6.17 0.87
C SER A 50 1.99 -5.82 0.41
N LEU A 51 1.86 -5.32 -0.82
CA LEU A 51 0.57 -5.21 -1.47
C LEU A 51 0.08 -6.59 -1.90
N THR A 52 -1.23 -6.82 -1.77
CA THR A 52 -1.90 -7.90 -2.49
C THR A 52 -1.99 -7.54 -3.99
N PRO A 53 -2.35 -8.48 -4.88
CA PRO A 53 -2.63 -8.15 -6.28
C PRO A 53 -3.67 -7.04 -6.42
N ARG A 54 -4.71 -7.06 -5.58
CA ARG A 54 -5.77 -6.04 -5.54
C ARG A 54 -5.23 -4.67 -5.09
N GLY A 55 -4.37 -4.64 -4.07
CA GLY A 55 -3.70 -3.41 -3.65
C GLY A 55 -2.82 -2.81 -4.74
N ARG A 56 -2.08 -3.65 -5.48
CA ARG A 56 -1.25 -3.23 -6.60
C ARG A 56 -2.07 -2.62 -7.74
N GLU A 57 -3.15 -3.29 -8.15
CA GLU A 57 -4.06 -2.78 -9.19
C GLU A 57 -4.63 -1.40 -8.80
N LEU A 58 -5.00 -1.22 -7.53
CA LEU A 58 -5.49 0.06 -7.04
C LEU A 58 -4.42 1.17 -7.16
N VAL A 59 -3.17 0.88 -6.76
CA VAL A 59 -2.05 1.82 -6.89
C VAL A 59 -1.81 2.19 -8.36
N GLU A 60 -1.82 1.22 -9.27
CA GLU A 60 -1.67 1.45 -10.71
C GLU A 60 -2.76 2.38 -11.25
N ARG A 61 -4.02 2.17 -10.86
CA ARG A 61 -5.14 3.04 -11.25
C ARG A 61 -4.97 4.47 -10.74
N ILE A 62 -4.49 4.64 -9.50
CA ILE A 62 -4.20 5.97 -8.92
C ILE A 62 -3.08 6.66 -9.71
N ALA A 63 -2.01 5.95 -10.04
CA ALA A 63 -0.89 6.49 -10.83
C ALA A 63 -1.34 6.93 -12.23
N CYS A 64 -2.15 6.11 -12.91
CA CYS A 64 -2.72 6.45 -14.22
C CYS A 64 -3.64 7.69 -14.16
N ALA A 65 -4.50 7.77 -13.13
CA ALA A 65 -5.37 8.94 -12.94
C ALA A 65 -4.56 10.23 -12.72
N LYS A 66 -3.47 10.16 -11.94
CA LYS A 66 -2.54 11.28 -11.75
C LYS A 66 -1.89 11.70 -13.05
N ALA A 67 -1.40 10.75 -13.85
CA ALA A 67 -0.79 11.05 -15.15
C ALA A 67 -1.77 11.74 -16.11
N ALA A 68 -3.01 11.25 -16.17
CA ALA A 68 -4.06 11.84 -17.00
C ALA A 68 -4.53 13.23 -16.51
N ALA A 69 -4.40 13.53 -15.21
CA ALA A 69 -4.67 14.86 -14.68
C ALA A 69 -3.57 15.86 -15.04
N VAL A 70 -2.30 15.43 -14.99
CA VAL A 70 -1.14 16.27 -15.34
C VAL A 70 -1.10 16.61 -16.83
N GLN A 71 -1.55 15.72 -17.71
CA GLN A 71 -1.61 15.98 -19.17
C GLN A 71 -2.68 17.00 -19.59
N ARG A 72 -3.59 17.40 -18.68
CA ARG A 72 -4.68 18.34 -18.98
C ARG A 72 -4.38 19.78 -18.54
N ILE A 73 -3.17 20.04 -18.05
CA ILE A 73 -2.65 21.36 -17.63
C ILE A 73 -1.66 21.83 -18.69
#